data_AF-A0A7C3WFN5-F1
#
_entry.id   AF-A0A7C3WFN5-F1
#
_cell.length_a   1.000
_cell.length_b   1.000
_cell.length_c   1.000
_cell.angle_alpha   90.00
_cell.angle_beta   90.00
_cell.angle_gamma   90.00
#
_symmetry.space_group_name_H-M   'P 1'
#
loop_
_entity.id
_entity.type
_entity.pdbx_description
1 polymer ?
#
loop_
_entity_poly.entity_id
_entity_poly.type
_entity_poly.pdbx_seq_one_letter_code
_entity_poly.pdbx_strand_id
1 'polypeptide(L)'
;MVTTTEVQTLEFRIVRQVKTDPPLTFTVEMRYSPEDKGYIADCYEMDAFAWGETPEEAIENLLDAMLAMAEAIETVHAKQPQLQNPRLSHARFVAALGDETKLRKILGL
;
A
#
# COMPACT_ATOMS: atom_id res chain seq x y z
N MET A 1 1.96 44.08 18.30
CA MET A 1 2.84 43.23 17.47
C MET A 1 1.98 42.19 16.79
N VAL A 2 2.24 41.94 15.51
CA VAL A 2 1.42 41.09 14.64
C VAL A 2 1.54 39.64 15.10
N THR A 3 0.40 38.98 15.33
CA THR A 3 0.30 37.54 15.47
C THR A 3 0.59 36.92 14.10
N THR A 4 1.68 36.17 13.98
CA THR A 4 1.95 35.37 12.78
C THR A 4 1.01 34.17 12.80
N THR A 5 -0.01 34.18 11.95
CA THR A 5 -0.79 32.97 11.68
C THR A 5 -0.07 32.19 10.58
N GLU A 6 0.75 31.20 10.94
CA GLU A 6 1.17 30.17 9.98
C GLU A 6 0.07 29.11 9.92
N VAL A 7 -0.85 29.25 8.96
CA VAL A 7 -1.66 28.11 8.52
C VAL A 7 -0.87 27.41 7.43
N GLN A 8 -0.17 26.34 7.77
CA GLN A 8 0.32 25.38 6.79
C GLN A 8 -0.56 24.14 6.84
N THR A 9 -1.60 24.11 6.01
CA THR A 9 -2.28 22.85 5.68
C THR A 9 -1.60 22.25 4.45
N LEU A 10 -0.44 21.62 4.65
CA LEU A 10 0.16 20.73 3.64
C LEU A 10 -0.50 19.34 3.77
N GLU A 11 -1.81 19.26 3.51
CA GLU A 11 -2.46 17.96 3.34
C GLU A 11 -2.10 17.42 1.96
N PHE A 12 -0.90 16.85 1.86
CA PHE A 12 -0.61 15.96 0.74
C PHE A 12 -1.29 14.63 1.04
N ARG A 13 -2.38 14.35 0.34
CA ARG A 13 -3.11 13.09 0.38
C ARG A 13 -3.54 12.70 -1.03
N ILE A 14 -3.15 11.53 -1.47
CA ILE A 14 -3.55 10.93 -2.75
C ILE A 14 -4.20 9.59 -2.44
N VAL A 15 -5.42 9.38 -2.92
CA VAL A 15 -6.09 8.09 -2.83
C VAL A 15 -6.33 7.58 -4.25
N ARG A 16 -5.85 6.37 -4.54
CA ARG A 16 -6.03 5.67 -5.81
C ARG A 16 -6.81 4.40 -5.56
N GLN A 17 -7.89 4.23 -6.32
CA GLN A 17 -8.66 3.00 -6.32
C GLN A 17 -8.58 2.35 -7.70
N VAL A 18 -8.14 1.10 -7.72
CA VAL A 18 -7.95 0.31 -8.94
C VAL A 18 -8.80 -0.94 -8.89
N LYS A 19 -9.41 -1.30 -10.02
CA LYS A 19 -10.10 -2.58 -10.22
C LYS A 19 -9.33 -3.45 -11.20
N THR A 20 -9.19 -4.73 -10.89
CA THR A 20 -8.44 -5.69 -11.70
C THR A 20 -9.34 -6.71 -12.40
N ASP A 21 -8.75 -7.57 -13.24
CA ASP A 21 -9.35 -8.81 -13.73
C ASP A 21 -8.44 -9.99 -13.30
N PRO A 22 -8.87 -10.92 -12.41
CA PRO A 22 -10.21 -11.04 -11.80
C PRO A 22 -10.60 -9.82 -10.93
N PRO A 23 -11.91 -9.59 -10.70
CA PRO A 23 -12.41 -8.37 -10.05
C PRO A 23 -11.99 -8.29 -8.58
N LEU A 24 -10.87 -7.62 -8.34
CA LEU A 24 -10.44 -7.16 -7.03
C LEU A 24 -10.40 -5.64 -7.04
N THR A 25 -10.56 -5.05 -5.86
CA THR A 25 -10.34 -3.62 -5.65
C THR A 25 -9.12 -3.44 -4.78
N PHE A 26 -8.21 -2.58 -5.22
CA PHE A 26 -7.08 -2.10 -4.43
C PHE A 26 -7.28 -0.61 -4.17
N THR A 27 -7.13 -0.21 -2.92
CA THR A 27 -7.21 1.17 -2.48
C THR A 27 -5.86 1.53 -1.87
N VAL A 28 -5.08 2.30 -2.63
CA VAL A 28 -3.77 2.81 -2.21
C VAL A 28 -3.92 4.26 -1.77
N GLU A 29 -3.54 4.56 -0.55
CA GLU A 29 -3.46 5.91 -0.02
C GLU A 29 -2.00 6.31 0.19
N MET A 30 -1.65 7.51 -0.23
CA MET A 30 -0.38 8.15 0.06
C MET A 30 -0.67 9.43 0.84
N ARG A 31 -0.01 9.63 1.98
CA ARG A 31 -0.18 10.80 2.82
C ARG A 31 1.14 11.28 3.40
N TYR A 32 1.32 12.59 3.53
CA TYR A 32 2.44 13.13 4.30
C TYR A 32 2.14 12.98 5.81
N SER A 33 3.12 12.48 6.57
CA SER A 33 3.11 12.41 8.03
C SER A 33 4.03 13.49 8.60
N PRO A 34 3.47 14.57 9.20
CA PRO A 34 4.28 15.59 9.84
C PRO A 34 5.07 15.08 11.04
N GLU A 35 4.55 14.05 11.72
CA GLU A 35 5.20 13.40 12.88
C GLU A 35 6.48 12.68 12.45
N ASP A 36 6.39 11.87 11.38
CA ASP A 36 7.51 11.10 10.86
C ASP A 36 8.37 11.86 9.86
N LYS A 37 7.98 13.09 9.51
CA LYS A 37 8.61 13.95 8.49
C LYS A 37 8.82 13.24 7.15
N GLY A 38 7.85 12.43 6.74
CA GLY A 38 7.92 11.65 5.50
C GLY A 38 6.54 11.29 4.97
N TYR A 39 6.51 10.37 4.02
CA TYR A 39 5.29 9.90 3.35
C TYR A 39 4.94 8.50 3.81
N ILE A 40 3.66 8.27 4.06
CA ILE A 40 3.10 6.96 4.37
C ILE A 40 2.26 6.52 3.17
N ALA A 41 2.53 5.31 2.69
CA ALA A 41 1.77 4.64 1.66
C ALA A 41 1.06 3.42 2.26
N ASP A 42 -0.23 3.30 2.05
CA ASP A 42 -1.11 2.27 2.62
C ASP A 42 -1.85 1.56 1.49
N CYS A 43 -1.92 0.23 1.50
CA CYS A 43 -2.83 -0.58 0.67
C CYS A 43 -3.80 -1.33 1.58
N TYR A 44 -5.04 -0.82 1.67
CA TYR A 44 -5.99 -1.27 2.69
C TYR A 44 -6.38 -2.74 2.58
N GLU A 45 -6.63 -3.24 1.38
CA GLU A 45 -7.07 -4.62 1.18
C GLU A 45 -5.97 -5.67 1.41
N MET A 46 -4.71 -5.23 1.40
CA MET A 46 -3.56 -6.08 1.74
C MET A 46 -3.12 -5.91 3.19
N ASP A 47 -3.61 -4.88 3.90
CA ASP A 47 -3.12 -4.48 5.23
C ASP A 47 -1.58 -4.30 5.20
N ALA A 48 -1.11 -3.70 4.10
CA ALA A 48 0.30 -3.42 3.84
C ALA A 48 0.49 -1.91 3.89
N PHE A 49 1.52 -1.46 4.59
CA PHE A 49 1.88 -0.06 4.65
C PHE A 49 3.39 0.10 4.67
N ALA A 50 3.85 1.26 4.24
CA ALA A 50 5.24 1.63 4.25
C ALA A 50 5.42 3.13 4.47
N TRP A 51 6.61 3.48 4.95
CA TRP A 51 7.06 4.85 5.08
C TRP A 51 8.25 5.11 4.16
N GLY A 52 8.42 6.35 3.70
CA GLY A 52 9.61 6.81 2.99
C GLY A 52 9.83 8.32 3.17
N GLU A 53 11.06 8.80 3.01
CA GLU A 53 11.39 10.23 3.07
C GLU A 53 10.78 10.99 1.88
N THR A 54 10.62 10.30 0.75
CA THR A 54 10.01 10.83 -0.47
C THR A 54 8.75 10.06 -0.85
N PRO A 55 7.85 10.62 -1.69
CA PRO A 55 6.70 9.88 -2.20
C PRO A 55 7.11 8.62 -2.95
N GLU A 56 8.22 8.68 -3.71
CA GLU A 56 8.71 7.56 -4.50
C GLU A 56 9.21 6.43 -3.61
N GLU A 57 10.02 6.74 -2.61
CA GLU A 57 10.50 5.75 -1.64
C GLU A 57 9.34 5.09 -0.87
N ALA A 58 8.32 5.86 -0.49
CA ALA A 58 7.14 5.30 0.15
C ALA A 58 6.37 4.35 -0.79
N ILE A 59 6.34 4.63 -2.10
CA ILE A 59 5.75 3.73 -3.11
C ILE A 59 6.59 2.45 -3.23
N GLU A 60 7.90 2.56 -3.42
CA GLU A 60 8.81 1.42 -3.56
C GLU A 60 8.70 0.50 -2.33
N ASN A 61 8.80 1.07 -1.13
CA ASN A 61 8.68 0.32 0.12
C ASN A 61 7.29 -0.32 0.28
N LEU A 62 6.22 0.33 -0.19
CA LEU A 62 4.87 -0.26 -0.15
C LEU A 62 4.76 -1.46 -1.10
N LEU A 63 5.32 -1.36 -2.30
CA LEU A 63 5.28 -2.44 -3.28
C LEU A 63 6.01 -3.68 -2.75
N ASP A 64 7.17 -3.49 -2.12
CA ASP A 64 7.90 -4.55 -1.42
C ASP A 64 7.08 -5.14 -0.26
N ALA A 65 6.46 -4.28 0.56
CA ALA A 65 5.61 -4.73 1.66
C ALA A 65 4.42 -5.56 1.15
N MET A 66 3.79 -5.17 0.04
CA MET A 66 2.68 -5.91 -0.57
C MET A 66 3.14 -7.28 -1.08
N LEU A 67 4.30 -7.38 -1.71
CA LEU A 67 4.88 -8.64 -2.17
C LEU A 67 5.20 -9.58 -0.99
N ALA A 68 5.86 -9.06 0.04
CA ALA A 68 6.19 -9.81 1.25
C ALA A 68 4.93 -10.28 2.00
N MET A 69 3.92 -9.42 2.12
CA MET A 69 2.63 -9.78 2.71
C MET A 69 1.90 -10.84 1.91
N ALA A 70 1.94 -10.77 0.58
CA ALA A 70 1.36 -11.79 -0.29
C ALA A 70 2.00 -13.17 -0.06
N GLU A 71 3.33 -13.23 0.00
CA GLU A 71 4.08 -14.46 0.29
C GLU A 71 3.75 -15.01 1.69
N ALA A 72 3.72 -14.14 2.70
CA ALA A 72 3.41 -14.53 4.07
C ALA A 72 1.98 -15.10 4.19
N ILE A 73 0.99 -14.48 3.56
CA ILE A 73 -0.40 -14.93 3.56
C ILE A 73 -0.54 -16.29 2.88
N GLU A 74 0.06 -16.47 1.71
CA GLU A 74 0.08 -17.75 0.99
C GLU A 74 0.76 -18.85 1.81
N THR A 75 1.90 -18.54 2.44
CA THR A 75 2.64 -19.48 3.31
C THR A 75 1.80 -19.92 4.51
N VAL A 76 1.11 -18.99 5.18
CA VAL A 76 0.23 -19.30 6.30
C VAL A 76 -0.95 -20.16 5.83
N HIS A 77 -1.58 -19.81 4.69
CA HIS A 77 -2.68 -20.59 4.14
C HIS A 77 -2.26 -22.01 3.74
N ALA A 78 -1.07 -22.19 3.17
CA ALA A 78 -0.54 -23.51 2.84
C ALA A 78 -0.35 -24.40 4.08
N LYS A 79 0.06 -23.81 5.21
CA LYS A 79 0.23 -24.51 6.50
C LYS A 79 -1.08 -24.74 7.24
N GLN A 80 -2.06 -23.83 7.06
CA GLN A 80 -3.34 -23.82 7.77
C GLN A 80 -4.48 -23.46 6.81
N PRO A 81 -4.86 -24.34 5.88
CA PRO A 81 -5.85 -24.03 4.84
C PRO A 81 -7.26 -23.76 5.39
N GLN A 82 -7.54 -24.24 6.61
CA GLN A 82 -8.78 -23.99 7.34
C GLN A 82 -8.89 -22.56 7.89
N LEU A 83 -7.77 -21.83 8.03
CA LEU A 83 -7.78 -20.46 8.51
C LEU A 83 -8.28 -19.55 7.39
N GLN A 84 -9.44 -18.93 7.61
CA GLN A 84 -9.97 -17.94 6.68
C GLN A 84 -9.16 -16.66 6.80
N ASN A 85 -8.54 -16.24 5.69
CA ASN A 85 -7.92 -14.94 5.58
C ASN A 85 -8.66 -14.13 4.51
N PRO A 86 -9.34 -13.02 4.86
CA PRO A 86 -10.09 -12.22 3.89
C PRO A 86 -9.19 -11.58 2.82
N ARG A 87 -7.88 -11.51 3.07
CA ARG A 87 -6.87 -10.94 2.16
C ARG A 87 -6.33 -11.96 1.15
N LEU A 88 -6.72 -13.23 1.25
CA LEU A 88 -6.13 -14.31 0.48
C LEU A 88 -6.29 -14.12 -1.04
N SER A 89 -7.43 -13.59 -1.51
CA SER A 89 -7.64 -13.31 -2.93
C SER A 89 -6.68 -12.25 -3.47
N HIS A 90 -6.45 -11.19 -2.69
CA HIS A 90 -5.51 -10.12 -3.03
C HIS A 90 -4.07 -10.61 -2.96
N ALA A 91 -3.72 -11.35 -1.92
CA ALA A 91 -2.40 -11.98 -1.78
C ALA A 91 -2.09 -12.88 -2.98
N ARG A 92 -3.03 -13.74 -3.39
CA ARG A 92 -2.88 -14.59 -4.58
C ARG A 92 -2.64 -13.80 -5.86
N PHE A 93 -3.42 -12.73 -6.03
CA PHE A 93 -3.27 -11.86 -7.20
C PHE A 93 -1.87 -11.21 -7.22
N VAL A 94 -1.44 -10.64 -6.10
CA VAL A 94 -0.12 -10.01 -5.96
C VAL A 94 1.01 -11.03 -6.15
N ALA A 95 0.93 -12.20 -5.51
CA ALA A 95 1.91 -13.26 -5.64
C ALA A 95 2.02 -13.79 -7.08
N ALA A 96 0.89 -13.88 -7.81
CA ALA A 96 0.88 -14.30 -9.20
C ALA A 96 1.58 -13.29 -10.14
N LEU A 97 1.61 -12.00 -9.79
CA LEU A 97 2.40 -11.01 -10.54
C LEU A 97 3.90 -11.24 -10.32
N GLY A 98 4.29 -11.48 -9.06
CA GLY A 98 5.65 -11.81 -8.62
C GLY A 98 6.72 -10.77 -8.99
N ASP A 99 6.29 -9.56 -9.35
CA ASP A 99 7.12 -8.56 -9.99
C ASP A 99 6.63 -7.17 -9.60
N GLU A 100 7.51 -6.42 -8.97
CA GLU A 100 7.25 -5.07 -8.46
C GLU A 100 6.84 -4.11 -9.59
N THR A 101 7.48 -4.20 -10.76
CA THR A 101 7.17 -3.36 -11.92
C THR A 101 5.75 -3.60 -12.44
N LYS A 102 5.31 -4.86 -12.50
CA LYS A 102 3.93 -5.21 -12.87
C LYS A 102 2.93 -4.73 -11.83
N LEU A 103 3.24 -4.92 -10.55
CA LEU A 103 2.38 -4.48 -9.46
C LEU A 103 2.19 -2.97 -9.49
N ARG A 104 3.29 -2.22 -9.60
CA ARG A 104 3.30 -0.77 -9.77
C ARG A 104 2.42 -0.31 -10.92
N LYS A 105 2.60 -0.92 -12.09
CA LYS A 105 1.81 -0.62 -13.29
C LYS A 105 0.32 -0.87 -13.09
N ILE A 106 -0.06 -1.96 -12.42
CA ILE A 106 -1.46 -2.28 -12.15
C ILE A 106 -2.06 -1.26 -11.19
N LEU A 107 -1.36 -0.89 -10.13
CA LEU A 107 -1.82 0.08 -9.13
C LEU A 107 -1.82 1.53 -9.65
N GLY A 108 -1.18 1.79 -10.80
CA GLY A 108 -1.11 3.12 -11.40
C GLY A 108 -0.28 4.10 -10.55
N LEU A 109 0.84 3.62 -10.03
CA LEU A 109 1.80 4.32 -9.16
C LEU A 109 3.12 4.64 -9.88
#